data_AF-A0A6N7AC22-F1
#
_entry.id   AF-A0A6N7AC22-F1
#
_cell.length_a   1.000
_cell.length_b   1.000
_cell.length_c   1.000
_cell.angle_alpha   90.00
_cell.angle_beta   90.00
_cell.angle_gamma   90.00
#
_symmetry.space_group_name_H-M   'P 1'
#
loop_
_entity.id
_entity.type
_entity.pdbx_description
1 polymer ?
#
loop_
_entity_poly.entity_id
_entity_poly.type
_entity_poly.pdbx_seq_one_letter_code
_entity_poly.pdbx_strand_id
1 'polypeptide(L)' 'MVTRELVKEEIERLNREELSEVYEFIKQKMVQPKARTKKKSLMASLKSIKINAPEDFAINHDLYVTGEKRA' A
#
# COMPACT_ATOMS: atom_id res chain seq x y z
N MET A 1 -12.27 30.67 10.65
CA MET A 1 -11.00 30.13 10.13
C MET A 1 -10.20 29.64 11.32
N VAL A 2 -9.56 28.47 11.23
CA VAL A 2 -8.66 28.00 12.29
C VAL A 2 -7.34 28.76 12.13
N THR A 3 -6.97 29.55 13.13
CA THR A 3 -5.69 30.28 13.15
C THR A 3 -4.64 29.49 13.91
N ARG A 4 -3.36 29.85 13.72
CA ARG A 4 -2.25 29.20 14.45
C ARG A 4 -2.34 29.44 15.95
N GLU A 5 -2.92 30.56 16.40
CA GLU A 5 -3.09 30.84 17.83
C GLU A 5 -4.07 29.85 18.48
N LEU A 6 -5.23 29.62 17.84
CA LEU A 6 -6.25 28.69 18.36
C LEU A 6 -5.72 27.25 18.50
N VAL A 7 -4.88 26.80 17.57
CA VAL A 7 -4.28 25.46 17.65
C VAL A 7 -3.26 25.38 18.79
N LYS A 8 -2.54 26.45 19.10
CA LYS A 8 -1.57 26.47 20.21
C LYS A 8 -2.27 26.43 21.56
N GLU A 9 -3.33 27.21 21.74
CA GLU A 9 -4.11 27.21 22.99
C GLU A 9 -4.71 25.83 23.29
N GLU A 10 -5.19 25.14 22.26
CA GLU A 10 -5.74 23.79 22.42
C GLU A 10 -4.63 22.78 22.74
N ILE A 11 -3.43 22.92 22.15
CA ILE A 11 -2.27 22.07 22.43
C ILE A 11 -1.75 22.27 23.86
N GLU A 12 -1.78 23.49 24.40
CA GLU A 12 -1.35 23.78 25.76
C GLU A 12 -2.28 23.19 26.83
N ARG A 13 -3.53 22.89 26.47
CA ARG A 13 -4.51 22.25 27.37
C ARG A 13 -4.40 20.73 27.41
N LEU A 14 -3.67 20.11 26.48
CA LEU A 14 -3.53 18.66 26.39
C LEU A 14 -2.49 18.14 27.37
N ASN A 15 -2.75 16.96 27.93
CA ASN A 15 -1.79 16.24 28.75
C ASN A 15 -0.70 15.59 27.88
N ARG A 16 0.42 15.16 28.49
CA ARG A 16 1.57 14.58 27.76
C ARG A 16 1.22 13.40 26.84
N GLU A 17 0.29 12.57 27.27
CA GLU A 17 -0.16 11.40 26.50
C GLU A 17 -0.92 11.83 25.24
N GLU A 18 -1.87 12.76 25.38
CA GLU A 18 -2.65 13.32 24.28
C GLU A 18 -1.77 14.15 23.33
N LEU A 19 -0.78 14.88 23.87
CA LEU A 19 0.21 15.62 23.08
C LEU A 19 1.05 14.68 22.20
N SER A 20 1.36 13.49 22.71
CA SER A 20 2.12 12.48 21.98
C SER A 20 1.31 11.87 20.83
N GLU A 21 0.01 11.63 21.05
CA GLU A 21 -0.90 11.13 20.02
C GLU A 21 -1.11 12.15 18.91
N VAL A 22 -1.31 13.42 19.26
CA VAL A 22 -1.45 14.51 18.29
C VAL A 22 -0.17 14.68 17.48
N TYR A 23 1.00 14.57 18.12
CA TYR A 23 2.28 14.64 17.44
C TYR A 23 2.46 13.49 16.43
N GLU A 24 2.21 12.25 16.83
CA GLU A 24 2.30 11.10 15.92
C GLU A 24 1.26 11.18 14.79
N PHE A 25 0.05 11.70 15.07
CA PHE A 25 -0.96 11.92 14.04
C PHE A 25 -0.50 12.95 12.99
N ILE A 26 0.01 14.10 13.43
CA ILE A 26 0.54 15.13 12.52
C ILE A 26 1.73 14.58 11.72
N LYS A 27 2.63 13.88 12.40
CA LYS A 27 3.81 13.26 11.79
C LYS A 27 3.42 12.25 10.71
N GLN A 28 2.44 11.39 10.95
CA GLN A 28 1.99 10.39 9.97
C GLN A 28 1.15 10.99 8.84
N LYS A 29 0.26 11.95 9.14
CA LYS A 29 -0.71 12.45 8.16
C LYS A 29 -0.22 13.62 7.34
N MET A 30 0.59 14.49 7.92
CA MET A 30 0.98 15.78 7.33
C MET A 30 2.47 15.84 6.97
N VAL A 31 3.35 15.25 7.79
CA VAL A 31 4.81 15.39 7.63
C VAL A 31 5.43 14.23 6.86
N GLN A 32 5.01 12.99 7.14
CA GLN A 32 5.43 11.88 6.32
C GLN A 32 4.89 12.12 4.92
N PRO A 33 5.76 12.24 3.89
CA PRO A 33 5.29 12.26 2.53
C PRO A 33 4.49 10.98 2.39
N LYS A 34 3.15 11.08 2.24
CA LYS A 34 2.25 9.93 2.02
C LYS A 34 3.04 9.02 1.14
N ALA A 35 3.54 7.90 1.70
CA ALA A 35 4.46 7.04 0.99
C ALA A 35 3.73 6.83 -0.32
N ARG A 36 4.24 7.44 -1.40
CA ARG A 36 3.51 7.47 -2.66
C ARG A 36 3.56 6.00 -2.99
N THR A 37 2.52 5.26 -2.66
CA THR A 37 2.28 3.92 -3.13
C THR A 37 2.17 4.20 -4.60
N LYS A 38 3.32 4.19 -5.29
CA LYS A 38 3.41 4.40 -6.72
C LYS A 38 2.41 3.41 -7.23
N LYS A 39 1.25 3.89 -7.69
CA LYS A 39 0.19 3.01 -8.17
C LYS A 39 0.90 2.14 -9.18
N LYS A 40 1.16 0.88 -8.82
CA LYS A 40 1.92 -0.01 -9.69
C LYS A 40 1.08 -0.03 -10.96
N SER A 41 1.68 0.37 -12.09
CA SER A 41 1.00 0.28 -13.37
C SER A 41 0.44 -1.15 -13.49
N LEU A 42 -0.73 -1.31 -14.09
CA LEU A 42 -1.29 -2.65 -14.35
C LEU A 42 -0.23 -3.56 -15.01
N MET A 43 0.60 -2.99 -15.90
CA MET A 43 1.73 -3.69 -16.52
C MET A 43 2.81 -4.12 -15.53
N ALA A 44 3.10 -3.32 -14.50
CA ALA A 44 4.04 -3.68 -13.45
C ALA A 44 3.49 -4.81 -12.54
N SER A 45 2.19 -4.83 -12.32
CA SER A 45 1.52 -5.94 -11.60
C SER A 45 1.51 -7.22 -12.45
N LEU A 46 1.15 -7.13 -13.73
CA LEU A 46 1.18 -8.26 -14.67
C LEU A 46 2.58 -8.86 -14.80
N LYS A 47 3.62 -8.04 -14.90
CA LYS A 47 5.03 -8.50 -14.96
C LYS A 47 5.47 -9.26 -13.70
N SER A 48 4.84 -9.00 -12.55
CA SER A 48 5.18 -9.68 -11.30
C SER A 48 4.61 -11.10 -11.19
N ILE A 49 3.63 -11.45 -12.05
CA ILE A 49 3.06 -12.79 -12.11
C ILE A 49 4.09 -13.72 -12.76
N LYS A 50 4.60 -14.69 -12.00
CA LYS A 50 5.44 -15.77 -12.51
C LYS A 50 4.60 -17.03 -12.62
N ILE A 51 4.50 -17.58 -13.82
CA ILE A 51 3.83 -18.86 -14.06
C ILE A 51 4.91 -19.94 -14.02
N ASN A 52 4.82 -20.85 -13.05
CA ASN A 52 5.68 -22.02 -13.00
C ASN A 52 5.00 -23.14 -13.77
N ALA A 53 5.26 -23.25 -15.07
CA ALA A 53 4.66 -24.25 -15.93
C ALA A 53 5.69 -24.80 -16.93
N PRO A 54 5.46 -26.02 -17.48
CA PRO A 54 6.31 -26.60 -18.52
C PRO A 54 6.43 -25.70 -19.77
N GLU A 55 7.51 -25.83 -20.53
CA GLU A 55 7.80 -24.99 -21.70
C GLU A 55 6.68 -25.02 -22.75
N ASP A 56 5.95 -26.13 -22.82
CA ASP A 56 4.87 -26.36 -23.77
C ASP A 56 3.47 -26.01 -23.22
N PHE A 57 3.38 -25.45 -22.01
CA PHE A 57 2.12 -25.16 -21.33
C PHE A 57 1.19 -24.27 -22.17
N ALA A 58 1.72 -23.26 -22.86
CA ALA A 58 0.91 -22.37 -23.68
C ALA A 58 0.33 -23.07 -24.92
N ILE A 59 1.05 -24.04 -25.47
CA ILE A 59 0.65 -24.77 -26.69
C ILE A 59 -0.35 -25.88 -26.33
N ASN A 60 -0.12 -26.55 -25.20
CA ASN A 60 -0.88 -27.71 -24.76
C ASN A 60 -1.77 -27.41 -23.54
N HIS A 61 -2.20 -26.16 -23.38
CA HIS A 61 -2.99 -25.71 -22.23
C HIS A 61 -4.20 -26.60 -21.97
N ASP A 62 -4.92 -26.96 -23.04
CA ASP A 62 -6.11 -27.81 -22.95
C ASP A 62 -5.78 -29.18 -22.36
N LEU A 63 -4.64 -29.78 -22.72
CA LEU A 63 -4.21 -31.09 -22.22
C LEU A 63 -3.86 -31.05 -20.72
N TYR A 64 -3.34 -29.92 -20.23
CA TYR A 64 -3.08 -29.73 -18.80
C TYR A 64 -4.37 -29.45 -18.02
N VAL A 65 -5.33 -28.73 -18.62
CA VAL A 65 -6.64 -28.44 -18.02
C VAL A 65 -7.54 -29.67 -17.96
N THR A 66 -7.53 -30.51 -19.00
CA THR A 66 -8.28 -31.77 -19.03
C THR A 66 -7.63 -32.87 -18.17
N GLY A 67 -6.38 -32.66 -17.72
CA GLY A 67 -5.63 -33.62 -16.91
C GLY A 67 -5.03 -34.77 -17.73
N GLU A 68 -5.10 -34.71 -19.05
CA GLU A 68 -4.44 -35.64 -19.97
C GLU A 68 -2.92 -35.51 -19.91
N LYS A 69 -2.42 -34.31 -19.58
CA LYS A 69 -1.01 -34.05 -19.30
C LYS A 69 -0.84 -33.54 -17.87
N ARG A 70 0.09 -34.14 -17.12
CA ARG A 70 0.43 -33.71 -15.76
C ARG A 70 1.67 -32.82 -15.80
N ALA A 71 1.59 -31.70 -15.09
CA ALA A 71 2.68 -30.74 -14.92
C ALA A 71 3.75 -31.26 -13.95
#